data_AF-A0A979G6K5-F1
#
_entry.id   AF-A0A979G6K5-F1
#
_cell.length_a   1.000
_cell.length_b   1.000
_cell.length_c   1.000
_cell.angle_alpha   90.00
_cell.angle_beta   90.00
_cell.angle_gamma   90.00
#
_symmetry.space_group_name_H-M   'P 1'
#
loop_
_entity.id
_entity.type
_entity.pdbx_description
1 polymer ?
#
loop_
_entity_poly.entity_id
_entity_poly.type
_entity_poly.pdbx_seq_one_letter_code
_entity_poly.pdbx_strand_id
1 'polypeptide(L)'
;MLVYPDEILLAIPYHTEYYEGWINHDTEYLKVRRRQEHYKLSETPLYAHDLAVGDIVSVVYDNGTYFFNGIIEESGYSSLRLNIYHKHLCGEITDMISGLQGEIKMLWGPDLLRVDVPSHVDYAPIKEYLDAVSHKRHAGFWETCIRKKHRFDLRTMDKFNFWDLIEESYKQSHGDKEQQITILTDLLQQFDTQVIIEFEKIFRELVIQADTYKVMAALKIVDGFVTDDSYLYFRCRLISRGRAFFNDVLENPDYLANYDVSITSDIDHEELMYVATRAYRKKTGIEKEDDTFPRSIAYAAGLDYDFGAPPTKGTDWTEEELPVLLPRLWQQYLHITHS
;
A
#
# COMPACT_ATOMS: atom_id res chain seq x y z
N MET A 1 24.24 22.61 16.11
CA MET A 1 24.21 21.13 16.18
C MET A 1 22.94 20.76 16.92
N LEU A 2 22.01 20.08 16.26
CA LEU A 2 20.89 19.46 16.97
C LEU A 2 21.49 18.41 17.91
N VAL A 3 21.39 18.65 19.21
CA VAL A 3 21.77 17.66 20.21
C VAL A 3 20.60 16.69 20.28
N TYR A 4 20.85 15.42 19.97
CA TYR A 4 19.88 14.33 20.13
C TYR A 4 20.23 13.61 21.44
N PRO A 5 19.50 13.83 22.55
CA PRO A 5 19.73 13.10 23.78
C PRO A 5 19.51 11.59 23.58
N ASP A 6 20.13 10.75 24.41
CA ASP A 6 20.00 9.30 24.30
C ASP A 6 18.58 8.80 24.61
N GLU A 7 17.86 9.53 25.46
CA GLU A 7 16.46 9.29 25.80
C GLU A 7 15.74 10.63 25.88
N ILE A 8 14.53 10.70 25.32
CA ILE A 8 13.65 11.87 25.39
C ILE A 8 12.24 11.44 25.81
N LEU A 9 11.47 12.40 26.31
CA LEU A 9 10.02 12.27 26.42
C LEU A 9 9.40 12.84 25.14
N LEU A 10 8.84 11.96 24.32
CA LEU A 10 8.20 12.29 23.06
C LEU A 10 6.73 12.62 23.30
N ALA A 11 6.32 13.83 22.91
CA ALA A 11 4.93 14.26 22.82
C ALA A 11 4.33 13.79 21.50
N ILE A 12 3.24 13.02 21.57
CA ILE A 12 2.53 12.46 20.43
C ILE A 12 1.09 13.00 20.47
N PRO A 13 0.79 14.03 19.66
CA PRO A 13 -0.56 14.55 19.54
C PRO A 13 -1.50 13.49 18.97
N TYR A 14 -2.70 13.38 19.52
CA TYR A 14 -3.77 12.53 18.97
C TYR A 14 -5.12 13.22 19.07
N HIS A 15 -6.06 12.78 18.25
CA HIS A 15 -7.43 13.28 18.25
C HIS A 15 -8.30 12.43 19.16
N THR A 16 -9.12 13.09 19.98
CA THR A 16 -10.24 12.45 20.67
C THR A 16 -11.52 12.96 20.03
N GLU A 17 -12.33 12.04 19.49
CA GLU A 17 -13.69 12.38 19.09
C GLU A 17 -14.53 12.56 20.36
N TYR A 18 -14.98 13.78 20.62
CA TYR A 18 -15.99 14.06 21.63
C TYR A 18 -17.34 14.30 20.95
N TYR A 19 -18.42 13.89 21.61
CA TYR A 19 -19.80 14.15 21.18
C TYR A 19 -19.97 15.64 20.79
N GLU A 20 -20.71 15.89 19.70
CA GLU A 20 -21.00 17.22 19.10
C GLU A 20 -19.99 17.81 18.11
N GLY A 21 -19.05 17.02 17.58
CA GLY A 21 -18.22 17.44 16.43
C GLY A 21 -17.03 18.34 16.77
N TRP A 22 -16.65 18.41 18.05
CA TRP A 22 -15.42 19.05 18.50
C TRP A 22 -14.27 18.03 18.50
N ILE A 23 -13.21 18.31 17.74
CA ILE A 23 -11.96 17.55 17.82
C ILE A 23 -11.14 18.14 18.96
N ASN A 24 -11.00 17.39 20.05
CA ASN A 24 -10.04 17.73 21.09
C ASN A 24 -8.67 17.14 20.71
N HIS A 25 -7.65 17.98 20.82
CA HIS A 25 -6.25 17.56 20.72
C HIS A 25 -5.75 17.23 22.13
N ASP A 26 -5.36 15.99 22.33
CA ASP A 26 -4.67 15.56 23.53
C ASP A 26 -3.26 15.09 23.16
N THR A 27 -2.39 14.92 24.14
CA THR A 27 -0.99 14.55 23.92
C THR A 27 -0.60 13.40 24.79
N GLU A 28 -0.20 12.30 24.15
CA GLU A 28 0.40 11.17 24.82
C GLU A 28 1.90 11.37 24.93
N TYR A 29 2.49 10.99 26.06
CA TYR A 29 3.93 11.12 26.28
C TYR A 29 4.57 9.75 26.43
N LEU A 30 5.58 9.47 25.61
CA LEU A 30 6.32 8.21 25.64
C LEU A 30 7.82 8.44 25.80
N LYS A 31 8.47 7.58 26.58
CA LYS A 31 9.94 7.53 26.61
C LYS A 31 10.46 6.79 25.40
N VAL A 32 11.29 7.46 24.61
CA VAL A 32 11.85 6.91 23.37
C VAL A 32 13.37 7.02 23.41
N ARG A 33 14.04 6.05 22.79
CA ARG A 33 15.51 5.96 22.81
C ARG A 33 16.09 6.34 21.47
N ARG A 34 17.23 7.02 21.50
CA ARG A 34 17.91 7.47 20.30
C ARG A 34 18.35 6.29 19.43
N ARG A 35 18.14 6.42 18.11
CA ARG A 35 18.71 5.58 17.06
C ARG A 35 19.24 6.50 15.97
N GLN A 36 20.55 6.70 15.93
CA GLN A 36 21.22 7.66 15.03
C GLN A 36 20.70 9.10 15.19
N GLU A 37 20.04 9.65 14.17
CA GLU A 37 19.44 11.00 14.16
C GLU A 37 17.91 10.97 14.41
N HIS A 38 17.40 9.81 14.84
CA HIS A 38 15.99 9.54 15.08
C HIS A 38 15.78 8.86 16.43
N TYR A 39 14.54 8.50 16.73
CA TYR A 39 14.17 7.83 17.98
C TYR A 39 13.38 6.57 17.72
N LYS A 40 13.65 5.53 18.49
CA LYS A 40 12.92 4.27 18.50
C LYS A 40 11.86 4.28 19.59
N LEU A 41 10.62 3.93 19.21
CA LEU A 41 9.53 3.73 20.18
C LEU A 41 9.84 2.49 21.05
N SER A 42 9.89 2.69 22.37
CA SER A 42 10.16 1.60 23.32
C SER A 42 8.94 0.73 23.58
N GLU A 43 7.74 1.29 23.35
CA GLU A 43 6.43 0.66 23.49
C GLU A 43 5.45 1.29 22.48
N THR A 44 4.31 0.65 22.25
CA THR A 44 3.23 1.21 21.43
C THR A 44 2.44 2.26 22.22
N PRO A 45 2.14 3.45 21.65
CA PRO A 45 1.21 4.39 22.25
C PRO A 45 -0.13 3.75 22.63
N LEU A 46 -0.66 4.14 23.78
CA LEU A 46 -1.95 3.70 24.29
C LEU A 46 -3.10 4.41 23.57
N TYR A 47 -2.94 5.65 23.12
CA TYR A 47 -4.03 6.43 22.52
C TYR A 47 -3.73 6.86 21.09
N ALA A 48 -2.49 7.25 20.79
CA ALA A 48 -2.12 7.61 19.43
C ALA A 48 -2.23 6.40 18.48
N HIS A 49 -2.76 6.66 17.27
CA HIS A 49 -2.95 5.66 16.23
C HIS A 49 -1.75 5.61 15.26
N ASP A 50 -1.69 4.53 14.47
CA ASP A 50 -0.71 4.29 13.38
C ASP A 50 0.77 4.18 13.80
N LEU A 51 1.04 4.10 15.10
CA LEU A 51 2.35 3.88 15.68
C LEU A 51 2.39 2.54 16.43
N ALA A 52 3.53 1.87 16.36
CA ALA A 52 3.76 0.57 16.98
C ALA A 52 5.14 0.52 17.64
N VAL A 53 5.27 -0.38 18.62
CA VAL A 53 6.53 -0.65 19.31
C VAL A 53 7.65 -0.90 18.31
N GLY A 54 8.79 -0.24 18.56
CA GLY A 54 9.99 -0.39 17.75
C GLY A 54 10.08 0.46 16.49
N ASP A 55 9.02 1.20 16.12
CA ASP A 55 9.07 2.15 15.01
C ASP A 55 10.16 3.19 15.24
N ILE A 56 10.78 3.64 14.15
CA ILE A 56 11.73 4.74 14.15
C ILE A 56 11.01 5.99 13.69
N VAL A 57 11.09 7.06 14.49
CA VAL A 57 10.36 8.29 14.27
C VAL A 57 11.30 9.49 14.24
N SER A 58 10.95 10.46 13.40
CA SER A 58 11.51 11.80 13.42
C SER A 58 10.78 12.65 14.45
N VAL A 59 11.50 13.64 14.98
CA VAL A 59 10.98 14.55 16.00
C VAL A 59 11.32 15.98 15.66
N VAL A 60 10.46 16.90 16.09
CA VAL A 60 10.70 18.34 16.07
C VAL A 60 10.83 18.82 17.51
N TYR A 61 11.90 19.54 17.82
CA TYR A 61 12.08 20.15 19.13
C TYR A 61 11.53 21.58 19.12
N ASP A 62 10.54 21.85 19.96
CA ASP A 62 9.95 23.17 20.14
C ASP A 62 9.70 23.46 21.62
N ASN A 63 10.11 24.65 22.07
CA ASN A 63 9.86 25.17 23.42
C ASN A 63 10.13 24.18 24.58
N GLY A 64 11.18 23.37 24.49
CA GLY A 64 11.52 22.40 25.54
C GLY A 64 10.94 21.00 25.36
N THR A 65 10.09 20.81 24.36
CA THR A 65 9.35 19.56 24.11
C THR A 65 9.78 18.96 22.78
N TYR A 66 9.90 17.64 22.75
CA TYR A 66 10.11 16.88 21.52
C TYR A 66 8.77 16.38 21.02
N PHE A 67 8.33 16.83 19.85
CA PHE A 67 7.08 16.41 19.22
C PHE A 67 7.33 15.38 18.14
N PHE A 68 6.43 14.39 18.04
CA PHE A 68 6.39 13.46 16.91
C PHE A 68 6.17 14.23 15.60
N ASN A 69 6.95 13.89 14.57
CA ASN A 69 6.89 14.52 13.25
C ASN A 69 6.58 13.54 12.12
N GLY A 70 6.97 12.28 12.25
CA GLY A 70 6.69 11.26 11.24
C GLY A 70 7.48 9.98 11.44
N ILE A 71 7.03 8.89 10.82
CA ILE A 71 7.70 7.58 10.82
C ILE A 71 8.82 7.60 9.75
N ILE A 72 9.99 7.12 10.15
CA ILE A 72 11.16 6.90 9.28
C ILE A 72 11.27 5.43 8.88
N GLU A 73 11.01 4.52 9.82
CA GLU A 73 11.07 3.07 9.59
C GLU A 73 9.99 2.39 10.43
N GLU A 74 9.12 1.62 9.81
CA GLU A 74 8.14 0.79 10.52
C GLU A 74 8.80 -0.46 11.09
N SER A 75 8.45 -0.84 12.33
CA SER A 75 8.94 -2.07 12.96
C SER A 75 8.32 -3.35 12.40
N GLY A 76 7.22 -3.22 11.67
CA GLY A 76 6.38 -4.33 11.21
C GLY A 76 5.40 -4.86 12.27
N TYR A 77 5.45 -4.38 13.50
CA TYR A 77 4.44 -4.73 14.50
C TYR A 77 3.10 -4.07 14.19
N SER A 78 2.02 -4.84 14.30
CA SER A 78 0.68 -4.28 14.48
C SER A 78 0.36 -4.18 15.96
N SER A 79 -0.54 -3.27 16.33
CA SER A 79 -1.00 -3.10 17.71
C SER A 79 -2.52 -3.03 17.78
N LEU A 80 -3.04 -3.62 18.84
CA LEU A 80 -4.44 -3.70 19.19
C LEU A 80 -4.62 -3.24 20.64
N ARG A 81 -5.80 -2.70 20.94
CA ARG A 81 -6.30 -2.51 22.30
C ARG A 81 -7.47 -3.42 22.56
N LEU A 82 -7.50 -4.05 23.73
CA LEU A 82 -8.61 -4.87 24.19
C LEU A 82 -9.16 -4.33 25.52
N ASN A 83 -10.49 -4.24 25.60
CA ASN A 83 -11.23 -4.02 26.84
C ASN A 83 -12.01 -5.30 27.17
N ILE A 84 -11.59 -6.03 28.21
CA ILE A 84 -12.22 -7.28 28.62
C ILE A 84 -13.30 -6.99 29.67
N TYR A 85 -14.57 -7.11 29.29
CA TYR A 85 -15.71 -6.78 30.15
C TYR A 85 -15.90 -7.80 31.28
N HIS A 86 -15.60 -9.07 31.00
CA HIS A 86 -15.81 -10.16 31.94
C HIS A 86 -14.47 -10.68 32.48
N LYS A 87 -14.11 -10.28 33.69
CA LYS A 87 -12.80 -10.61 34.31
C LYS A 87 -12.48 -12.10 34.37
N HIS A 88 -13.48 -12.98 34.50
CA HIS A 88 -13.25 -14.43 34.54
C HIS A 88 -12.78 -15.01 33.19
N LEU A 89 -13.03 -14.31 32.07
CA LEU A 89 -12.56 -14.70 30.73
C LEU A 89 -11.17 -14.15 30.41
N CYS A 90 -10.58 -13.34 31.30
CA CYS A 90 -9.30 -12.69 31.05
C CYS A 90 -8.20 -13.70 30.72
N GLY A 91 -8.05 -14.74 31.55
CA GLY A 91 -7.04 -15.79 31.33
C GLY A 91 -7.26 -16.54 30.01
N GLU A 92 -8.51 -16.95 29.72
CA GLU A 92 -8.85 -17.64 28.48
C GLU A 92 -8.49 -16.82 27.23
N ILE A 93 -8.83 -15.53 27.22
CA ILE A 93 -8.54 -14.62 26.10
C ILE A 93 -7.03 -14.42 25.95
N THR A 94 -6.31 -14.16 27.04
CA THR A 94 -4.84 -13.94 26.97
C THR A 94 -4.09 -15.21 26.59
N ASP A 95 -4.54 -16.37 27.05
CA ASP A 95 -3.93 -17.67 26.74
C ASP A 95 -4.16 -18.03 25.27
N MET A 96 -5.34 -17.77 24.73
CA MET A 96 -5.63 -17.94 23.29
C MET A 96 -4.71 -17.07 22.44
N ILE A 97 -4.64 -15.76 22.73
CA ILE A 97 -3.81 -14.83 21.96
C ILE A 97 -2.33 -15.22 22.07
N SER A 98 -1.84 -15.57 23.26
CA SER A 98 -0.44 -16.01 23.46
C SER A 98 -0.16 -17.35 22.77
N GLY A 99 -1.18 -18.21 22.66
CA GLY A 99 -1.09 -19.54 22.06
C GLY A 99 -0.97 -19.54 20.53
N LEU A 100 -1.24 -18.41 19.86
CA LEU A 100 -1.20 -18.29 18.39
C LEU A 100 0.21 -18.23 17.77
N GLN A 101 1.25 -18.53 18.57
CA GLN A 101 2.67 -18.52 18.20
C GLN A 101 3.20 -17.16 17.73
N GLY A 102 4.47 -16.91 18.06
CA GLY A 102 5.14 -15.64 17.84
C GLY A 102 5.10 -14.76 19.06
N GLU A 103 6.14 -13.97 19.22
CA GLU A 103 6.47 -13.18 20.41
C GLU A 103 5.50 -12.00 20.60
N ILE A 104 4.19 -12.28 20.67
CA ILE A 104 3.12 -11.33 20.92
C ILE A 104 3.35 -10.73 22.29
N LYS A 105 3.47 -9.41 22.33
CA LYS A 105 3.70 -8.69 23.59
C LYS A 105 2.36 -8.19 24.10
N MET A 106 2.08 -8.50 25.35
CA MET A 106 0.89 -8.02 26.04
C MET A 106 1.28 -7.14 27.20
N LEU A 107 0.71 -5.95 27.25
CA LEU A 107 0.99 -4.98 28.29
C LEU A 107 -0.30 -4.41 28.86
N TRP A 108 -0.51 -4.61 30.15
CA TRP A 108 -1.65 -4.08 30.89
C TRP A 108 -1.48 -2.58 31.15
N GLY A 109 -2.44 -1.78 30.68
CA GLY A 109 -2.72 -0.45 31.20
C GLY A 109 -3.77 -0.51 32.32
N PRO A 110 -4.21 0.65 32.84
CA PRO A 110 -5.22 0.72 33.90
C PRO A 110 -6.53 0.00 33.56
N ASP A 111 -7.03 0.19 32.33
CA ASP A 111 -8.34 -0.33 31.90
C ASP A 111 -8.29 -1.14 30.60
N LEU A 112 -7.13 -1.17 29.91
CA LEU A 112 -6.98 -1.73 28.58
C LEU A 112 -5.75 -2.62 28.50
N LEU A 113 -5.87 -3.72 27.77
CA LEU A 113 -4.76 -4.58 27.38
C LEU A 113 -4.25 -4.13 26.01
N ARG A 114 -2.96 -3.79 25.92
CA ARG A 114 -2.26 -3.59 24.64
C ARG A 114 -1.73 -4.94 24.16
N VAL A 115 -1.91 -5.23 22.87
CA VAL A 115 -1.44 -6.45 22.21
C VAL A 115 -0.65 -6.06 20.98
N ASP A 116 0.66 -6.30 21.00
CA ASP A 116 1.55 -6.06 19.87
C ASP A 116 1.82 -7.38 19.13
N VAL A 117 1.42 -7.45 17.87
CA VAL A 117 1.54 -8.62 16.99
C VAL A 117 2.76 -8.43 16.07
N PRO A 118 3.81 -9.28 16.17
CA PRO A 118 4.97 -9.22 15.29
C PRO A 118 4.63 -9.55 13.83
N SER A 119 5.35 -8.97 12.87
CA SER A 119 5.12 -9.15 11.43
C SER A 119 5.16 -10.59 10.90
N HIS A 120 5.72 -11.55 11.63
CA HIS A 120 5.74 -12.96 11.21
C HIS A 120 4.49 -13.74 11.66
N VAL A 121 3.68 -13.19 12.57
CA VAL A 121 2.48 -13.85 13.10
C VAL A 121 1.30 -13.61 12.18
N ASP A 122 0.59 -14.65 11.79
CA ASP A 122 -0.64 -14.53 11.00
C ASP A 122 -1.74 -13.86 11.82
N TYR A 123 -2.21 -12.70 11.34
CA TYR A 123 -3.22 -11.91 12.03
C TYR A 123 -4.65 -12.42 11.83
N ALA A 124 -4.92 -13.20 10.78
CA ALA A 124 -6.29 -13.61 10.45
C ALA A 124 -6.96 -14.42 11.57
N PRO A 125 -6.30 -15.44 12.18
CA PRO A 125 -6.88 -16.18 13.29
C PRO A 125 -7.11 -15.31 14.54
N ILE A 126 -6.22 -14.33 14.78
CA ILE A 126 -6.38 -13.36 15.88
C ILE A 126 -7.65 -12.55 15.64
N LYS A 127 -7.81 -12.00 14.44
CA LYS A 127 -8.98 -11.18 14.09
C LYS A 127 -10.29 -11.94 14.19
N GLU A 128 -10.34 -13.16 13.65
CA GLU A 128 -11.52 -14.02 13.71
C GLU A 128 -11.95 -14.29 15.15
N TYR A 129 -10.99 -14.63 16.02
CA TYR A 129 -11.28 -14.83 17.44
C TYR A 129 -11.77 -13.55 18.12
N LEU A 130 -11.10 -12.42 17.87
CA LEU A 130 -11.46 -11.12 18.45
C LEU A 130 -12.87 -10.67 18.03
N ASP A 131 -13.24 -10.90 16.77
CA ASP A 131 -14.60 -10.66 16.28
C ASP A 131 -15.61 -11.56 16.99
N ALA A 132 -15.31 -12.85 17.19
CA ALA A 132 -16.20 -13.77 17.88
C ALA A 132 -16.43 -13.39 19.35
N VAL A 133 -15.38 -13.01 20.09
CA VAL A 133 -15.52 -12.56 21.50
C VAL A 133 -16.20 -11.19 21.60
N SER A 134 -15.99 -10.32 20.61
CA SER A 134 -16.68 -9.02 20.51
C SER A 134 -18.17 -9.19 20.25
N HIS A 135 -18.54 -10.08 19.32
CA HIS A 135 -19.94 -10.41 19.04
C HIS A 135 -20.67 -10.95 20.28
N LYS A 136 -19.98 -11.77 21.09
CA LYS A 136 -20.50 -12.28 22.37
C LYS A 136 -20.45 -11.25 23.52
N ARG A 137 -19.98 -10.03 23.26
CA ARG A 137 -19.78 -8.96 24.26
C ARG A 137 -18.92 -9.40 25.44
N HIS A 138 -17.91 -10.21 25.19
CA HIS A 138 -16.93 -10.61 26.20
C HIS A 138 -15.77 -9.62 26.29
N ALA A 139 -15.40 -9.03 25.16
CA ALA A 139 -14.41 -7.95 25.06
C ALA A 139 -14.76 -7.00 23.92
N GLY A 140 -14.36 -5.74 24.00
CA GLY A 140 -14.23 -4.86 22.85
C GLY A 140 -12.77 -4.78 22.42
N PHE A 141 -12.50 -4.58 21.13
CA PHE A 141 -11.13 -4.34 20.67
C PHE A 141 -11.07 -3.26 19.59
N TRP A 142 -9.90 -2.64 19.49
CA TRP A 142 -9.59 -1.60 18.50
C TRP A 142 -8.25 -1.90 17.84
N GLU A 143 -8.26 -1.91 16.52
CA GLU A 143 -7.06 -1.95 15.69
C GLU A 143 -6.41 -0.54 15.73
N THR A 144 -5.38 -0.34 16.56
CA THR A 144 -4.76 1.00 16.72
C THR A 144 -3.73 1.29 15.65
N CYS A 145 -3.06 0.24 15.18
CA CYS A 145 -2.08 0.30 14.12
C CYS A 145 -2.04 -1.07 13.43
N ILE A 146 -2.49 -1.17 12.18
CA ILE A 146 -2.40 -2.42 11.40
C ILE A 146 -1.44 -2.22 10.23
N ARG A 147 -0.27 -2.84 10.34
CA ARG A 147 0.77 -2.81 9.31
C ARG A 147 0.32 -3.59 8.07
N LYS A 148 0.89 -3.21 6.93
CA LYS A 148 0.60 -3.77 5.60
C LYS A 148 0.49 -5.30 5.63
N LYS A 149 1.51 -5.98 6.15
CA LYS A 149 1.52 -7.45 6.27
C LYS A 149 0.26 -8.01 6.96
N HIS A 150 -0.15 -7.46 8.10
CA HIS A 150 -1.31 -7.97 8.83
C HIS A 150 -2.64 -7.62 8.15
N ARG A 151 -2.69 -6.56 7.33
CA ARG A 151 -3.84 -6.34 6.42
C ARG A 151 -3.91 -7.42 5.35
N PHE A 152 -2.76 -7.83 4.81
CA PHE A 152 -2.67 -8.92 3.83
C PHE A 152 -3.16 -10.26 4.38
N ASP A 153 -2.88 -10.56 5.64
CA ASP A 153 -3.33 -11.79 6.28
C ASP A 153 -4.85 -11.96 6.24
N LEU A 154 -5.61 -10.85 6.32
CA LEU A 154 -7.08 -10.86 6.38
C LEU A 154 -7.73 -11.31 5.07
N ARG A 155 -7.10 -11.09 3.92
CA ARG A 155 -7.54 -11.62 2.60
C ARG A 155 -8.96 -11.23 2.15
N THR A 156 -9.56 -10.21 2.77
CA THR A 156 -10.94 -9.75 2.54
C THR A 156 -11.01 -8.41 1.81
N MET A 157 -12.21 -8.08 1.32
CA MET A 157 -12.49 -6.85 0.57
C MET A 157 -12.27 -5.56 1.37
N ASP A 158 -12.67 -5.52 2.64
CA ASP A 158 -12.53 -4.32 3.49
C ASP A 158 -11.06 -3.97 3.80
N LYS A 159 -10.14 -4.91 3.56
CA LYS A 159 -8.71 -4.77 3.81
C LYS A 159 -7.88 -4.85 2.53
N PHE A 160 -8.55 -4.95 1.38
CA PHE A 160 -7.91 -4.94 0.08
C PHE A 160 -7.31 -3.56 -0.23
N ASN A 161 -6.06 -3.57 -0.67
CA ASN A 161 -5.39 -2.38 -1.19
C ASN A 161 -4.60 -2.78 -2.45
N PHE A 162 -5.07 -2.30 -3.60
CA PHE A 162 -4.48 -2.56 -4.91
C PHE A 162 -2.99 -2.20 -4.96
N TRP A 163 -2.63 -1.00 -4.49
CA TRP A 163 -1.26 -0.51 -4.56
C TRP A 163 -0.33 -1.29 -3.65
N ASP A 164 -0.84 -1.72 -2.49
CA ASP A 164 -0.09 -2.56 -1.58
C ASP A 164 0.37 -3.86 -2.27
N LEU A 165 -0.49 -4.49 -3.08
CA LEU A 165 -0.17 -5.71 -3.86
C LEU A 165 0.86 -5.45 -4.97
N ILE A 166 0.65 -4.38 -5.74
CA ILE A 166 1.57 -3.99 -6.82
C ILE A 166 2.96 -3.72 -6.25
N GLU A 167 3.07 -2.89 -5.22
CA GLU A 167 4.35 -2.49 -4.64
C GLU A 167 5.06 -3.66 -3.95
N GLU A 168 4.30 -4.56 -3.32
CA GLU A 168 4.87 -5.76 -2.72
C GLU A 168 5.44 -6.70 -3.79
N SER A 169 4.68 -6.95 -4.87
CA SER A 169 5.17 -7.76 -5.99
C SER A 169 6.38 -7.14 -6.67
N TYR A 170 6.40 -5.83 -6.86
CA TYR A 170 7.51 -5.08 -7.48
C TYR A 170 8.78 -5.15 -6.62
N LYS A 171 8.64 -5.00 -5.30
CA LYS A 171 9.75 -5.11 -4.36
C LYS A 171 10.36 -6.51 -4.35
N GLN A 172 9.51 -7.55 -4.35
CA GLN A 172 9.97 -8.94 -4.31
C GLN A 172 10.53 -9.43 -5.64
N SER A 173 10.13 -8.83 -6.77
CA SER A 173 10.63 -9.21 -8.09
C SER A 173 12.01 -8.66 -8.42
N HIS A 174 12.56 -7.76 -7.59
CA HIS A 174 13.87 -7.14 -7.82
C HIS A 174 14.04 -6.54 -9.23
N GLY A 175 12.94 -6.06 -9.83
CA GLY A 175 12.93 -5.45 -11.16
C GLY A 175 12.69 -6.43 -12.32
N ASP A 176 12.53 -7.73 -12.06
CA ASP A 176 12.14 -8.72 -13.07
C ASP A 176 10.63 -8.68 -13.31
N LYS A 177 10.22 -8.48 -14.57
CA LYS A 177 8.79 -8.35 -14.90
C LYS A 177 8.03 -9.67 -14.77
N GLU A 178 8.59 -10.79 -15.22
CA GLU A 178 7.87 -12.06 -15.21
C GLU A 178 7.74 -12.61 -13.79
N GLN A 179 8.78 -12.41 -12.99
CA GLN A 179 8.75 -12.69 -11.57
C GLN A 179 7.70 -11.83 -10.87
N GLN A 180 7.55 -10.54 -11.22
CA GLN A 180 6.49 -9.70 -10.68
C GLN A 180 5.10 -10.26 -11.00
N ILE A 181 4.86 -10.68 -12.25
CA ILE A 181 3.59 -11.29 -12.68
C ILE A 181 3.28 -12.55 -11.86
N THR A 182 4.28 -13.41 -11.65
CA THR A 182 4.11 -14.63 -10.87
C THR A 182 3.81 -14.33 -9.40
N ILE A 183 4.59 -13.45 -8.77
CA ILE A 183 4.40 -13.05 -7.37
C ILE A 183 3.02 -12.41 -7.18
N LEU A 184 2.64 -11.46 -8.04
CA LEU A 184 1.36 -10.77 -7.93
C LEU A 184 0.19 -11.75 -8.10
N THR A 185 0.29 -12.69 -9.06
CA THR A 185 -0.70 -13.76 -9.22
C THR A 185 -0.80 -14.62 -7.97
N ASP A 186 0.34 -14.98 -7.36
CA ASP A 186 0.39 -15.84 -6.18
C ASP A 186 -0.05 -15.15 -4.88
N LEU A 187 0.15 -13.83 -4.78
CA LEU A 187 -0.44 -13.03 -3.73
C LEU A 187 -1.96 -12.94 -3.90
N LEU A 188 -2.42 -12.60 -5.11
CA LEU A 188 -3.83 -12.33 -5.38
C LEU A 188 -4.70 -13.60 -5.25
N GLN A 189 -4.20 -14.78 -5.61
CA GLN A 189 -4.95 -16.05 -5.45
C GLN A 189 -5.25 -16.40 -3.99
N GLN A 190 -4.59 -15.77 -3.01
CA GLN A 190 -4.85 -16.02 -1.60
C GLN A 190 -6.10 -15.29 -1.12
N PHE A 191 -6.52 -14.23 -1.82
CA PHE A 191 -7.70 -13.44 -1.50
C PHE A 191 -8.99 -14.11 -1.95
N ASP A 192 -10.12 -13.61 -1.47
CA ASP A 192 -11.43 -14.02 -1.96
C ASP A 192 -11.66 -13.59 -3.41
N THR A 193 -12.48 -14.34 -4.14
CA THR A 193 -12.77 -14.09 -5.56
C THR A 193 -13.27 -12.67 -5.82
N GLN A 194 -14.06 -12.11 -4.89
CA GLN A 194 -14.55 -10.75 -4.98
C GLN A 194 -13.41 -9.71 -4.96
N VAL A 195 -12.35 -9.95 -4.20
CA VAL A 195 -11.14 -9.11 -4.18
C VAL A 195 -10.39 -9.21 -5.50
N ILE A 196 -10.26 -10.41 -6.06
CA ILE A 196 -9.60 -10.61 -7.37
C ILE A 196 -10.35 -9.86 -8.48
N ILE A 197 -11.69 -9.87 -8.43
CA ILE A 197 -12.55 -9.11 -9.35
C ILE A 197 -12.35 -7.60 -9.16
N GLU A 198 -12.28 -7.12 -7.92
CA GLU A 198 -12.10 -5.70 -7.65
C GLU A 198 -10.70 -5.20 -8.04
N PHE A 199 -9.67 -6.05 -7.86
CA PHE A 199 -8.33 -5.78 -8.39
C PHE A 199 -8.35 -5.54 -9.89
N GLU A 200 -9.05 -6.37 -10.66
CA GLU A 200 -9.20 -6.17 -12.10
C GLU A 200 -9.87 -4.83 -12.41
N LYS A 201 -10.96 -4.48 -11.72
CA LYS A 201 -11.66 -3.21 -11.97
C LYS A 201 -10.76 -2.01 -11.72
N ILE A 202 -10.06 -1.97 -10.57
CA ILE A 202 -9.13 -0.88 -10.25
C ILE A 202 -8.01 -0.82 -11.29
N PHE A 203 -7.46 -1.97 -11.69
CA PHE A 203 -6.45 -2.01 -12.74
C PHE A 203 -6.95 -1.34 -14.03
N ARG A 204 -8.16 -1.68 -14.48
CA ARG A 204 -8.76 -1.07 -15.68
C ARG A 204 -9.01 0.41 -15.53
N GLU A 205 -9.53 0.85 -14.39
CA GLU A 205 -9.75 2.26 -14.08
C GLU A 205 -8.44 3.04 -14.20
N LEU A 206 -7.33 2.50 -13.71
CA LEU A 206 -6.00 3.12 -13.80
C LEU A 206 -5.47 3.16 -15.24
N VAL A 207 -5.68 2.10 -16.03
CA VAL A 207 -5.31 2.08 -17.46
C VAL A 207 -6.07 3.17 -18.23
N ILE A 208 -7.38 3.29 -18.00
CA ILE A 208 -8.23 4.34 -18.58
C ILE A 208 -7.82 5.72 -18.03
N GLN A 209 -7.45 5.80 -16.75
CA GLN A 209 -6.99 7.05 -16.13
C GLN A 209 -5.70 7.55 -16.79
N ALA A 210 -4.77 6.66 -17.13
CA ALA A 210 -3.51 6.99 -17.77
C ALA A 210 -3.64 7.37 -19.26
N ASP A 211 -4.83 7.21 -19.86
CA ASP A 211 -5.11 7.55 -21.25
C ASP A 211 -5.15 9.07 -21.48
N THR A 212 -3.97 9.64 -21.73
CA THR A 212 -3.77 11.05 -22.00
C THR A 212 -2.74 11.25 -23.10
N TYR A 213 -2.97 12.26 -23.95
CA TYR A 213 -2.02 12.60 -25.00
C TYR A 213 -0.62 12.92 -24.45
N LYS A 214 -0.50 13.50 -23.25
CA LYS A 214 0.81 13.78 -22.62
C LYS A 214 1.56 12.51 -22.23
N VAL A 215 0.88 11.48 -21.70
CA VAL A 215 1.50 10.18 -21.41
C VAL A 215 1.87 9.48 -22.72
N MET A 216 1.05 9.63 -23.77
CA MET A 216 1.36 9.12 -25.12
C MET A 216 2.59 9.81 -25.74
N ALA A 217 2.74 11.12 -25.55
CA ALA A 217 3.95 11.87 -25.95
C ALA A 217 5.19 11.32 -25.24
N ALA A 218 5.08 10.99 -23.95
CA ALA A 218 6.18 10.40 -23.22
C ALA A 218 6.58 9.04 -23.79
N LEU A 219 5.62 8.16 -24.10
CA LEU A 219 5.90 6.91 -24.81
C LEU A 219 6.62 7.17 -26.15
N LYS A 220 6.15 8.13 -26.94
CA LYS A 220 6.77 8.45 -28.22
C LYS A 220 8.25 8.83 -28.08
N ILE A 221 8.61 9.56 -27.03
CA ILE A 221 10.01 9.93 -26.74
C ILE A 221 10.80 8.71 -26.25
N VAL A 222 10.19 7.89 -25.38
CA VAL A 222 10.86 6.76 -24.71
C VAL A 222 11.10 5.57 -25.65
N ASP A 223 10.07 5.13 -26.38
CA ASP A 223 10.12 3.94 -27.22
C ASP A 223 10.22 4.29 -28.72
N GLY A 224 10.09 5.57 -29.11
CA GLY A 224 10.28 6.07 -30.48
C GLY A 224 9.06 5.93 -31.41
N PHE A 225 8.05 5.16 -31.01
CA PHE A 225 6.83 4.91 -31.76
C PHE A 225 5.61 4.78 -30.83
N VAL A 226 4.41 4.89 -31.41
CA VAL A 226 3.14 4.71 -30.71
C VAL A 226 2.23 3.85 -31.58
N THR A 227 1.67 2.81 -30.98
CA THR A 227 0.60 1.95 -31.48
C THR A 227 -0.41 1.74 -30.36
N ASP A 228 -1.61 1.23 -30.67
CA ASP A 228 -2.61 0.93 -29.64
C ASP A 228 -2.05 -0.03 -28.57
N ASP A 229 -1.38 -1.11 -29.00
CA ASP A 229 -0.75 -2.09 -28.11
C ASP A 229 0.41 -1.50 -27.29
N SER A 230 1.35 -0.80 -27.93
CA SER A 230 2.51 -0.24 -27.21
C SER A 230 2.08 0.81 -26.18
N TYR A 231 1.03 1.59 -26.50
CA TYR A 231 0.47 2.56 -25.56
C TYR A 231 -0.27 1.90 -24.40
N LEU A 232 -1.01 0.82 -24.65
CA LEU A 232 -1.61 0.01 -23.59
C LEU A 232 -0.54 -0.59 -22.66
N TYR A 233 0.50 -1.20 -23.21
CA TYR A 233 1.57 -1.83 -22.43
C TYR A 233 2.40 -0.82 -21.66
N PHE A 234 2.61 0.38 -22.22
CA PHE A 234 3.26 1.47 -21.49
C PHE A 234 2.45 1.89 -20.26
N ARG A 235 1.13 2.02 -20.36
CA ARG A 235 0.28 2.32 -19.20
C ARG A 235 0.35 1.20 -18.15
N CYS A 236 0.41 -0.06 -18.57
CA CYS A 236 0.64 -1.21 -17.67
C CYS A 236 2.01 -1.10 -16.96
N ARG A 237 3.06 -0.68 -17.67
CA ARG A 237 4.41 -0.42 -17.12
C ARG A 237 4.42 0.68 -16.06
N LEU A 238 3.61 1.73 -16.23
CA LEU A 238 3.49 2.79 -15.23
C LEU A 238 2.83 2.26 -13.95
N ILE A 239 1.77 1.47 -14.10
CA ILE A 239 1.03 0.89 -12.96
C ILE A 239 1.92 -0.09 -12.20
N SER A 240 2.69 -0.94 -12.89
CA SER A 240 3.51 -1.99 -12.26
C SER A 240 4.55 -1.46 -11.25
N ARG A 241 4.92 -0.18 -11.34
CA ARG A 241 5.90 0.49 -10.48
C ARG A 241 5.33 1.09 -9.19
N GLY A 242 4.02 1.00 -8.98
CA GLY A 242 3.36 1.45 -7.75
C GLY A 242 2.82 2.87 -7.80
N ARG A 243 2.18 3.28 -6.69
CA ARG A 243 1.28 4.43 -6.68
C ARG A 243 1.96 5.76 -6.92
N ALA A 244 3.07 6.00 -6.20
CA ALA A 244 3.77 7.27 -6.26
C ALA A 244 4.31 7.53 -7.67
N PHE A 245 4.99 6.53 -8.25
CA PHE A 245 5.51 6.60 -9.61
C PHE A 245 4.40 6.85 -10.64
N PHE A 246 3.29 6.10 -10.55
CA PHE A 246 2.15 6.26 -11.45
C PHE A 246 1.57 7.69 -11.38
N ASN A 247 1.35 8.21 -10.17
CA ASN A 247 0.80 9.53 -9.96
C ASN A 247 1.74 10.64 -10.44
N ASP A 248 3.03 10.56 -10.11
CA ASP A 248 4.03 11.55 -10.51
C ASP A 248 4.11 11.67 -12.05
N VAL A 249 4.10 10.53 -12.74
CA VAL A 249 4.12 10.49 -14.21
C VAL A 249 2.80 11.00 -14.79
N LEU A 250 1.66 10.67 -14.19
CA LEU A 250 0.36 11.12 -14.67
C LEU A 250 0.19 12.65 -14.52
N GLU A 251 0.69 13.22 -13.43
CA GLU A 251 0.69 14.67 -13.19
C GLU A 251 1.67 15.39 -14.14
N ASN A 252 2.88 14.83 -14.29
CA ASN A 252 3.92 15.38 -15.13
C ASN A 252 4.74 14.27 -15.83
N PRO A 253 4.43 13.90 -17.08
CA PRO A 253 5.17 12.84 -17.76
C PRO A 253 6.66 13.14 -17.98
N ASP A 254 7.07 14.41 -17.91
CA ASP A 254 8.49 14.83 -17.98
C ASP A 254 9.29 14.34 -16.75
N TYR A 255 8.60 13.92 -15.68
CA TYR A 255 9.17 13.27 -14.50
C TYR A 255 9.91 11.97 -14.83
N LEU A 256 9.55 11.30 -15.93
CA LEU A 256 10.25 10.10 -16.39
C LEU A 256 11.75 10.35 -16.63
N ALA A 257 12.15 11.59 -16.86
CA ALA A 257 13.55 11.98 -17.02
C ALA A 257 14.42 11.76 -15.75
N ASN A 258 13.79 11.51 -14.60
CA ASN A 258 14.50 11.18 -13.36
C ASN A 258 14.93 9.71 -13.26
N TYR A 259 14.46 8.87 -14.18
CA TYR A 259 14.70 7.44 -14.16
C TYR A 259 15.62 7.02 -15.30
N ASP A 260 16.42 5.99 -15.04
CA ASP A 260 17.16 5.33 -16.10
C ASP A 260 16.18 4.50 -16.95
N VAL A 261 15.66 5.13 -17.99
CA VAL A 261 14.78 4.52 -18.98
C VAL A 261 15.57 3.89 -20.14
N SER A 262 16.91 4.01 -20.15
CA SER A 262 17.76 3.37 -21.16
C SER A 262 17.87 1.84 -21.02
N ILE A 263 17.38 1.29 -19.90
CA ILE A 263 17.38 -0.14 -19.58
C ILE A 263 16.09 -0.85 -20.09
N THR A 264 15.16 -0.15 -20.74
CA THR A 264 13.91 -0.77 -21.22
C THR A 264 14.07 -1.50 -22.56
N SER A 265 14.91 -2.53 -22.61
CA SER A 265 14.85 -3.52 -23.71
C SER A 265 13.58 -4.37 -23.67
N ASP A 266 12.74 -4.16 -22.65
CA ASP A 266 11.54 -4.94 -22.39
C ASP A 266 10.29 -4.06 -22.48
N ILE A 267 9.88 -3.82 -23.73
CA ILE A 267 8.78 -2.91 -24.11
C ILE A 267 7.42 -3.45 -23.64
N ASP A 268 7.33 -4.77 -23.46
CA ASP A 268 6.08 -5.48 -23.27
C ASP A 268 5.78 -5.78 -21.77
N HIS A 269 4.65 -5.25 -21.29
CA HIS A 269 4.07 -5.51 -19.98
C HIS A 269 2.61 -6.01 -20.07
N GLU A 270 2.21 -6.56 -21.23
CA GLU A 270 0.88 -7.12 -21.51
C GLU A 270 0.42 -8.10 -20.43
N GLU A 271 1.32 -8.95 -19.98
CA GLU A 271 1.06 -10.03 -19.02
C GLU A 271 0.40 -9.56 -17.72
N LEU A 272 0.60 -8.29 -17.33
CA LEU A 272 -0.05 -7.68 -16.16
C LEU A 272 -1.58 -7.67 -16.27
N MET A 273 -2.10 -7.49 -17.49
CA MET A 273 -3.54 -7.48 -17.79
C MET A 273 -4.23 -8.83 -17.53
N TYR A 274 -3.46 -9.90 -17.35
CA TYR A 274 -3.99 -11.26 -17.16
C TYR A 274 -3.83 -11.76 -15.72
N VAL A 275 -3.23 -10.99 -14.83
CA VAL A 275 -2.93 -11.43 -13.45
C VAL A 275 -4.19 -11.76 -12.67
N ALA A 276 -5.23 -10.92 -12.74
CA ALA A 276 -6.50 -11.19 -12.06
C ALA A 276 -7.17 -12.47 -12.58
N THR A 277 -7.23 -12.63 -13.91
CA THR A 277 -7.73 -13.86 -14.54
C THR A 277 -6.96 -15.10 -14.08
N ARG A 278 -5.62 -15.05 -14.07
CA ARG A 278 -4.77 -16.17 -13.62
C ARG A 278 -4.98 -16.50 -12.15
N ALA A 279 -5.03 -15.49 -11.29
CA ALA A 279 -5.30 -15.67 -9.87
C ALA A 279 -6.69 -16.27 -9.62
N TYR A 280 -7.70 -15.81 -10.36
CA TYR A 280 -9.07 -16.33 -10.29
C TYR A 280 -9.14 -17.79 -10.72
N ARG A 281 -8.47 -18.17 -11.82
CA ARG A 281 -8.34 -19.59 -12.23
C ARG A 281 -7.74 -20.43 -11.12
N LYS A 282 -6.59 -20.02 -10.57
CA LYS A 282 -5.92 -20.76 -9.49
C LYS A 282 -6.81 -20.91 -8.24
N LYS A 283 -7.54 -19.85 -7.85
CA LYS A 283 -8.45 -19.85 -6.70
C LYS A 283 -9.66 -20.78 -6.88
N THR A 284 -10.27 -20.76 -8.06
CA THR A 284 -11.56 -21.43 -8.31
C THR A 284 -11.44 -22.80 -8.95
N GLY A 285 -10.31 -23.10 -9.62
CA GLY A 285 -10.13 -24.29 -10.44
C GLY A 285 -10.91 -24.26 -11.77
N ILE A 286 -11.50 -23.13 -12.15
CA ILE A 286 -12.23 -22.99 -13.42
C ILE A 286 -11.22 -22.72 -14.55
N GLU A 287 -11.12 -23.63 -15.51
CA GLU A 287 -10.13 -23.55 -16.60
C GLU A 287 -10.56 -22.61 -17.74
N LYS A 288 -11.84 -22.68 -18.12
CA LYS A 288 -12.40 -21.90 -19.24
C LYS A 288 -13.03 -20.62 -18.71
N GLU A 289 -12.69 -19.49 -19.34
CA GLU A 289 -13.28 -18.20 -18.97
C GLU A 289 -14.76 -18.16 -19.33
N ASP A 290 -15.55 -17.59 -18.44
CA ASP A 290 -16.97 -17.32 -18.58
C ASP A 290 -17.30 -15.92 -18.04
N ASP A 291 -18.59 -15.61 -17.90
CA ASP A 291 -19.05 -14.29 -17.45
C ASP A 291 -18.74 -14.01 -15.96
N THR A 292 -18.27 -15.01 -15.20
CA THR A 292 -17.86 -14.84 -13.80
C THR A 292 -16.41 -14.37 -13.65
N PHE A 293 -15.64 -14.38 -14.74
CA PHE A 293 -14.24 -14.01 -14.69
C PHE A 293 -14.04 -12.50 -14.47
N PRO A 294 -12.96 -12.11 -13.78
CA PRO A 294 -12.68 -10.70 -13.47
C PRO A 294 -12.79 -9.79 -14.69
N ARG A 295 -12.18 -10.19 -15.81
CA ARG A 295 -12.18 -9.41 -17.05
C ARG A 295 -13.58 -9.22 -17.64
N SER A 296 -14.41 -10.25 -17.61
CA SER A 296 -15.80 -10.21 -18.09
C SER A 296 -16.65 -9.29 -17.21
N ILE A 297 -16.49 -9.39 -15.88
CA ILE A 297 -17.23 -8.56 -14.92
C ILE A 297 -16.81 -7.08 -15.03
N ALA A 298 -15.51 -6.79 -15.14
CA ALA A 298 -15.04 -5.42 -15.30
C ALA A 298 -15.51 -4.82 -16.64
N TYR A 299 -15.48 -5.59 -17.73
CA TYR A 299 -16.03 -5.17 -19.02
C TYR A 299 -17.53 -4.85 -18.92
N ALA A 300 -18.32 -5.73 -18.30
CA ALA A 300 -19.76 -5.50 -18.08
C ALA A 300 -20.06 -4.28 -17.20
N ALA A 301 -19.11 -3.87 -16.35
CA ALA A 301 -19.19 -2.64 -15.55
C ALA A 301 -18.84 -1.36 -16.34
N GLY A 302 -18.55 -1.47 -17.65
CA GLY A 302 -18.18 -0.34 -18.51
C GLY A 302 -16.70 0.06 -18.42
N LEU A 303 -15.85 -0.77 -17.81
CA LEU A 303 -14.41 -0.57 -17.74
C LEU A 303 -13.75 -1.24 -18.94
N ASP A 304 -14.00 -0.69 -20.12
CA ASP A 304 -13.33 -1.08 -21.35
C ASP A 304 -12.19 -0.10 -21.65
N TYR A 305 -11.01 -0.63 -21.91
CA TYR A 305 -9.80 0.13 -22.30
C TYR A 305 -9.31 -0.27 -23.69
N ASP A 306 -10.01 -1.18 -24.37
CA ASP A 306 -9.60 -1.82 -25.61
C ASP A 306 -10.54 -1.40 -26.76
N PHE A 307 -11.69 -2.07 -26.92
CA PHE A 307 -12.58 -1.85 -28.07
C PHE A 307 -13.52 -0.64 -27.91
N GLY A 308 -13.89 -0.33 -26.68
CA GLY A 308 -14.83 0.73 -26.30
C GLY A 308 -14.24 1.72 -25.32
N ALA A 309 -12.93 1.95 -25.39
CA ALA A 309 -12.23 2.88 -24.52
C ALA A 309 -12.84 4.30 -24.57
N PRO A 310 -12.92 5.00 -23.42
CA PRO A 310 -13.22 6.43 -23.42
C PRO A 310 -12.19 7.21 -24.27
N PRO A 311 -12.56 8.38 -24.82
CA PRO A 311 -11.63 9.18 -25.62
C PRO A 311 -10.37 9.56 -24.83
N THR A 312 -9.20 9.46 -25.47
CA THR A 312 -7.93 9.95 -24.93
C THR A 312 -8.06 11.40 -24.48
N LYS A 313 -7.60 11.68 -23.25
CA LYS A 313 -7.80 12.99 -22.61
C LYS A 313 -6.70 13.98 -22.96
N GLY A 314 -7.06 15.26 -22.93
CA GLY A 314 -6.13 16.37 -23.13
C GLY A 314 -6.06 16.83 -24.59
N THR A 315 -4.94 17.44 -24.94
CA THR A 315 -4.69 17.98 -26.28
C THR A 315 -3.67 17.11 -26.98
N ASP A 316 -4.00 16.70 -28.20
CA ASP A 316 -3.09 15.99 -29.10
C ASP A 316 -1.88 16.86 -29.46
N TRP A 317 -0.81 16.24 -29.96
CA TRP A 317 0.47 16.88 -30.21
C TRP A 317 1.07 16.44 -31.56
N THR A 318 1.97 17.27 -32.05
CA THR A 318 2.84 17.01 -33.20
C THR A 318 4.25 16.65 -32.73
N GLU A 319 5.02 15.91 -33.53
CA GLU A 319 6.38 15.50 -33.13
C GLU A 319 7.29 16.72 -32.85
N GLU A 320 7.06 17.84 -33.53
CA GLU A 320 7.78 19.09 -33.33
C GLU A 320 7.52 19.76 -31.97
N GLU A 321 6.41 19.41 -31.30
CA GLU A 321 6.03 19.94 -29.99
C GLU A 321 6.65 19.15 -28.82
N LEU A 322 7.11 17.91 -29.05
CA LEU A 322 7.71 17.05 -28.02
C LEU A 322 8.84 17.71 -27.22
N PRO A 323 9.79 18.46 -27.83
CA PRO A 323 10.86 19.14 -27.09
C PRO A 323 10.36 20.24 -26.14
N VAL A 324 9.20 20.81 -26.41
CA VAL A 324 8.57 21.85 -25.58
C VAL A 324 7.64 21.23 -24.54
N LEU A 325 6.94 20.16 -24.92
CA LEU A 325 5.98 19.46 -24.08
C LEU A 325 6.66 18.69 -22.94
N LEU A 326 7.77 18.00 -23.23
CA LEU A 326 8.51 17.13 -22.31
C LEU A 326 10.03 17.40 -22.42
N PRO A 327 10.49 18.61 -22.05
CA PRO A 327 11.83 19.09 -22.35
C PRO A 327 12.94 18.28 -21.68
N ARG A 328 12.74 17.78 -20.46
CA ARG A 328 13.77 17.01 -19.75
C ARG A 328 13.87 15.61 -20.32
N LEU A 329 12.73 14.96 -20.58
CA LEU A 329 12.68 13.63 -21.17
C LEU A 329 13.26 13.65 -22.59
N TRP A 330 12.93 14.68 -23.37
CA TRP A 330 13.49 14.88 -24.71
C TRP A 330 15.01 15.01 -24.69
N GLN A 331 15.57 15.82 -23.78
CA GLN A 331 17.02 15.99 -23.64
C GLN A 331 17.73 14.66 -23.33
N GLN A 332 17.16 13.81 -22.47
CA GLN A 332 17.75 12.52 -22.14
C GLN A 332 17.87 11.60 -23.35
N TYR A 333 16.88 11.57 -24.25
CA TYR A 333 16.87 10.66 -25.42
C TYR A 333 17.68 11.14 -26.64
N LEU A 334 17.92 12.45 -26.76
CA LEU A 334 18.88 12.99 -27.75
C LEU A 334 20.32 12.49 -27.50
N HIS A 335 20.68 12.22 -26.24
CA HIS A 335 22.03 11.76 -25.90
C HIS A 335 22.27 10.27 -26.21
N ILE A 336 21.20 9.46 -26.26
CA ILE A 336 21.29 8.00 -26.47
C ILE A 336 21.33 7.65 -27.96
N THR A 337 20.69 8.44 -28.82
CA THR A 337 20.64 8.21 -30.28
C THR A 337 21.89 8.68 -31.03
N HIS A 338 22.81 9.38 -30.36
CA HIS A 338 24.05 9.93 -30.92
C HIS A 338 25.35 9.39 -30.27
N SER A 339 25.25 8.38 -29.41
CA SER A 339 26.37 7.63 -28.82
C SER A 339 26.42 6.21 -29.35
#